data_AF-A0A1X7VL37-F1
#
_entry.id   AF-A0A1X7VL37-F1
#
_cell.length_a   1.000
_cell.length_b   1.000
_cell.length_c   1.000
_cell.angle_alpha   90.00
_cell.angle_beta   90.00
_cell.angle_gamma   90.00
#
_symmetry.space_group_name_H-M   'P 1'
#
loop_
_entity.id
_entity.type
_entity.pdbx_description
1 polymer ?
#
loop_
_entity_poly.entity_id
_entity_poly.type
_entity_poly.pdbx_seq_one_letter_code
_entity_poly.pdbx_strand_id
1 'polypeptide(L)'
;GNWSPHSPTHPVNKVHTLILDCSSIGFMDAMGVKTMQQLVLDFDKFGIQVLFAALTSNNYAMLERVGFFDKCGKEWIFRTLDDATRHATAGAKLRPGHKEEALYTVTNLEDSEEQAKA
;
A
#
# COMPACT_ATOMS: atom_id res chain seq x y z
N GLY A 1 8.96 -41.22 20.88
CA GLY A 1 9.70 -40.50 19.82
C GLY A 1 9.13 -39.12 19.74
N ASN A 2 10.00 -38.13 19.81
CA ASN A 2 9.75 -36.73 20.18
C ASN A 2 8.67 -36.02 19.33
N TRP A 3 7.63 -35.47 19.96
CA TRP A 3 6.70 -34.50 19.37
C TRP A 3 7.28 -33.10 19.56
N SER A 4 7.63 -32.41 18.46
CA SER A 4 8.10 -31.01 18.49
C SER A 4 6.93 -30.06 18.20
N PRO A 5 6.60 -29.08 19.07
CA PRO A 5 5.40 -28.26 18.92
C PRO A 5 5.51 -27.06 17.97
N HIS A 6 6.63 -26.84 17.30
CA HIS A 6 6.87 -25.58 16.57
C HIS A 6 7.50 -25.83 15.20
N SER A 7 6.67 -26.10 14.19
CA SER A 7 6.98 -25.61 12.85
C SER A 7 6.42 -24.19 12.78
N PRO A 8 7.20 -23.15 12.49
CA PRO A 8 6.67 -21.86 12.10
C PRO A 8 5.81 -22.08 10.84
N THR A 9 4.50 -22.14 11.09
CA THR A 9 3.52 -21.16 10.63
C THR A 9 3.55 -20.87 9.12
N HIS A 10 2.36 -20.96 8.52
CA HIS A 10 2.12 -20.52 7.14
C HIS A 10 2.87 -19.22 6.85
N PRO A 11 3.53 -19.08 5.68
CA PRO A 11 4.08 -17.78 5.30
C PRO A 11 2.93 -16.79 5.38
N VAL A 12 3.01 -15.86 6.32
CA VAL A 12 2.08 -14.75 6.41
C VAL A 12 2.25 -14.04 5.08
N ASN A 13 1.27 -14.16 4.20
CA ASN A 13 1.30 -13.52 2.89
C ASN A 13 1.37 -12.02 3.13
N LYS A 14 2.59 -11.48 3.10
CA LYS A 14 2.85 -10.08 3.38
C LYS A 14 2.25 -9.28 2.23
N VAL A 15 1.23 -8.48 2.53
CA VAL A 15 0.67 -7.53 1.57
C VAL A 15 1.77 -6.55 1.21
N HIS A 16 2.13 -6.49 -0.07
CA HIS A 16 3.16 -5.58 -0.58
C HIS A 16 2.56 -4.42 -1.40
N THR A 17 1.34 -4.60 -1.93
CA THR A 17 0.70 -3.63 -2.80
C THR A 17 -0.80 -3.56 -2.57
N LEU A 18 -1.33 -2.35 -2.49
CA LEU A 18 -2.74 -2.01 -2.49
C LEU A 18 -3.09 -1.38 -3.85
N ILE A 19 -4.05 -1.94 -4.57
CA ILE A 19 -4.55 -1.36 -5.82
C ILE A 19 -5.92 -0.75 -5.56
N LEU A 20 -6.07 0.54 -5.84
CA LEU A 20 -7.32 1.28 -5.75
C LEU A 20 -7.94 1.43 -7.13
N ASP A 21 -9.00 0.68 -7.41
CA ASP A 21 -9.82 0.84 -8.61
C ASP A 21 -10.67 2.12 -8.50
N CYS A 22 -10.33 3.13 -9.30
CA CYS A 22 -10.97 4.44 -9.31
C CYS A 22 -12.04 4.58 -10.39
N SER A 23 -12.41 3.49 -11.09
CA SER A 23 -13.39 3.53 -12.20
C SER A 23 -14.77 4.03 -11.77
N SER A 24 -15.14 3.83 -10.50
CA SER A 24 -16.41 4.27 -9.92
C SER A 24 -16.37 5.69 -9.33
N ILE A 25 -15.23 6.36 -9.32
CA ILE A 25 -15.10 7.72 -8.81
C ILE A 25 -15.59 8.72 -9.86
N GLY A 26 -16.84 9.15 -9.74
CA GLY A 26 -17.45 10.09 -10.68
C GLY A 26 -16.81 11.49 -10.66
N PHE A 27 -16.46 11.99 -9.48
CA PHE A 27 -15.77 13.27 -9.30
C PHE A 27 -14.92 13.23 -8.03
N MET A 28 -13.83 13.98 -8.05
CA MET A 28 -12.92 14.14 -6.92
C MET A 28 -12.65 15.62 -6.69
N ASP A 29 -12.74 16.06 -5.44
CA ASP A 29 -12.40 17.42 -5.05
C ASP A 29 -10.99 17.50 -4.45
N ALA A 30 -10.59 18.71 -4.05
CA ALA A 30 -9.26 18.93 -3.48
C ALA A 30 -9.03 18.19 -2.15
N MET A 31 -10.09 17.94 -1.37
CA MET A 31 -9.97 17.18 -0.12
C MET A 31 -9.85 15.69 -0.40
N GLY A 32 -10.60 15.15 -1.36
CA GLY A 32 -10.46 13.78 -1.84
C GLY A 32 -9.05 13.49 -2.34
N VAL A 33 -8.45 14.40 -3.11
CA VAL A 33 -7.03 14.29 -3.51
C VAL A 33 -6.11 14.26 -2.30
N LYS A 34 -6.29 15.15 -1.33
CA LYS A 34 -5.46 15.16 -0.10
C LYS A 34 -5.61 13.87 0.70
N THR A 35 -6.81 13.31 0.77
CA THR A 35 -7.05 12.00 1.40
C THR A 35 -6.29 10.90 0.68
N MET A 36 -6.26 10.89 -0.65
CA MET A 36 -5.46 9.92 -1.42
C MET A 36 -3.96 10.11 -1.19
N GLN A 37 -3.46 11.35 -1.10
CA GLN A 37 -2.06 11.61 -0.75
C GLN A 37 -1.74 11.01 0.62
N GLN A 38 -2.61 11.24 1.61
CA GLN A 38 -2.42 10.70 2.96
C GLN A 38 -2.44 9.17 2.97
N LEU A 39 -3.31 8.56 2.16
CA LEU A 39 -3.36 7.11 1.99
C LEU A 39 -2.03 6.56 1.47
N VAL A 40 -1.44 7.19 0.44
CA VAL A 40 -0.09 6.80 -0.03
C VAL A 40 0.92 6.87 1.11
N LEU A 41 0.97 7.99 1.85
CA LEU A 41 1.93 8.22 2.93
C LEU A 41 1.72 7.29 4.14
N ASP A 42 0.49 6.89 4.44
CA ASP A 42 0.20 6.02 5.58
C ASP A 42 0.58 4.57 5.28
N PHE A 43 0.24 4.06 4.10
CA PHE A 43 0.63 2.72 3.67
C PHE A 43 2.13 2.61 3.41
N ASP A 44 2.76 3.72 3.03
CA ASP A 44 4.21 3.83 2.90
C ASP A 44 4.97 3.42 4.17
N LYS A 45 4.45 3.80 5.35
CA LYS A 45 5.05 3.47 6.65
C LYS A 45 5.18 1.97 6.89
N PHE A 46 4.32 1.18 6.23
CA PHE A 46 4.31 -0.29 6.32
C PHE A 46 5.02 -0.97 5.13
N GLY A 47 5.65 -0.19 4.25
CA GLY A 47 6.25 -0.70 3.02
C GLY A 47 5.21 -1.20 2.02
N ILE A 48 3.96 -0.77 2.13
CA ILE A 48 2.87 -1.12 1.20
C ILE A 48 2.80 -0.05 0.13
N GLN A 49 2.93 -0.48 -1.12
CA GLN A 49 2.81 0.39 -2.28
C GLN A 49 1.35 0.59 -2.67
N VAL A 50 0.92 1.83 -2.89
CA VAL A 50 -0.43 2.14 -3.35
C VAL A 50 -0.41 2.47 -4.83
N LEU A 51 -1.21 1.74 -5.62
CA LEU A 51 -1.42 1.97 -7.05
C LEU A 51 -2.84 2.47 -7.28
N PHE A 52 -3.04 3.40 -8.21
CA PHE A 52 -4.35 3.88 -8.60
C PHE A 52 -4.64 3.45 -10.03
N ALA A 53 -5.78 2.81 -10.26
CA ALA A 53 -6.19 2.33 -11.57
C ALA A 53 -7.45 3.05 -12.06
N ALA A 54 -7.60 3.17 -13.38
CA ALA A 54 -8.84 3.58 -14.04
C ALA A 54 -9.38 4.97 -13.62
N LEU A 55 -8.49 5.93 -13.36
CA LEU A 55 -8.88 7.33 -13.16
C LEU A 55 -9.45 7.92 -14.46
N THR A 56 -10.56 8.66 -14.35
CA THR A 56 -11.06 9.49 -15.44
C THR A 56 -10.09 10.65 -15.72
N SER A 57 -10.12 11.21 -16.93
CA SER A 57 -9.27 12.35 -17.29
C SER A 57 -9.50 13.57 -16.39
N ASN A 58 -10.75 13.77 -15.93
CA ASN A 58 -11.08 14.85 -15.00
C ASN A 58 -10.44 14.63 -13.62
N ASN A 59 -10.50 13.41 -13.09
CA ASN A 59 -9.88 13.10 -11.79
C ASN A 59 -8.34 13.15 -11.89
N TYR A 60 -7.76 12.72 -13.01
CA TYR A 60 -6.33 12.88 -13.27
C TYR A 60 -5.90 14.36 -13.28
N ALA A 61 -6.65 15.21 -13.99
CA ALA A 61 -6.40 16.65 -14.01
C ALA A 61 -6.55 17.28 -12.61
N MET A 62 -7.48 16.79 -11.80
CA MET A 62 -7.63 17.22 -10.41
C MET A 62 -6.42 16.86 -9.55
N LEU A 63 -5.88 15.65 -9.69
CA LEU A 63 -4.66 15.21 -9.02
C LEU A 63 -3.47 16.12 -9.36
N GLU A 64 -3.30 16.44 -10.64
CA GLU A 64 -2.25 17.35 -11.11
C GLU A 64 -2.43 18.77 -10.54
N ARG A 65 -3.64 19.31 -10.64
CA ARG A 65 -3.97 20.67 -10.19
C ARG A 65 -3.73 20.89 -8.69
N VAL A 66 -3.90 19.86 -7.87
CA VAL A 66 -3.75 19.92 -6.41
C VAL A 66 -2.35 19.47 -5.95
N GLY A 67 -1.43 19.21 -6.89
CA GLY A 67 -0.04 18.87 -6.59
C GLY A 67 0.14 17.47 -6.00
N PHE A 68 -0.71 16.50 -6.38
CA PHE A 68 -0.55 15.10 -5.97
C PHE A 68 0.78 14.52 -6.44
N PHE A 69 1.14 14.79 -7.70
CA PHE A 69 2.30 14.18 -8.33
C PHE A 69 3.64 14.68 -7.79
N ASP A 70 3.67 15.88 -7.21
CA ASP A 70 4.87 16.43 -6.57
C ASP A 70 5.25 15.66 -5.30
N LYS A 71 4.27 14.98 -4.67
CA LYS A 71 4.46 14.22 -3.43
C LYS A 71 4.49 12.71 -3.64
N CYS A 72 3.59 12.21 -4.48
CA CYS A 72 3.34 10.79 -4.59
C CYS A 72 3.93 10.15 -5.87
N GLY A 73 4.35 10.95 -6.85
CA GLY A 73 4.83 10.43 -8.14
C GLY A 73 3.70 10.05 -9.11
N LYS A 74 4.01 10.07 -10.41
CA LYS A 74 3.07 9.74 -11.51
C LYS A 74 3.10 8.25 -11.86
N GLU A 75 4.14 7.54 -11.48
CA GLU A 75 4.45 6.15 -11.84
C GLU A 75 3.50 5.12 -11.22
N TRP A 76 2.71 5.51 -10.22
CA TRP A 76 1.72 4.64 -9.56
C TRP A 76 0.30 4.79 -10.12
N ILE A 77 0.14 5.53 -11.21
CA ILE A 77 -1.14 5.71 -11.89
C ILE A 77 -1.21 4.83 -13.14
N PHE A 78 -2.24 3.99 -13.20
CA PHE A 78 -2.46 3.06 -14.30
C PHE A 78 -3.78 3.34 -15.00
N ARG A 79 -3.78 3.15 -16.32
CA ARG A 79 -4.97 3.35 -17.14
C ARG A 79 -6.06 2.33 -16.86
N THR A 80 -5.67 1.10 -16.52
CA THR A 80 -6.57 -0.02 -16.26
C THR A 80 -6.19 -0.76 -14.99
N LEU A 81 -7.15 -1.46 -14.38
CA LEU A 81 -6.90 -2.35 -13.24
C LEU A 81 -5.94 -3.48 -13.60
N ASP A 82 -6.04 -3.98 -14.82
CA ASP A 82 -5.22 -5.05 -15.37
C ASP A 82 -3.73 -4.64 -15.47
N ASP A 83 -3.44 -3.41 -15.92
CA ASP A 83 -2.08 -2.87 -15.92
C ASP A 83 -1.50 -2.74 -14.51
N ALA A 84 -2.29 -2.23 -13.55
CA ALA A 84 -1.88 -2.14 -12.15
C ALA A 84 -1.61 -3.52 -11.55
N THR A 85 -2.43 -4.52 -11.90
CA THR A 85 -2.30 -5.90 -11.42
C THR A 85 -1.04 -6.56 -11.98
N ARG A 86 -0.77 -6.41 -13.27
CA ARG A 86 0.50 -6.84 -13.88
C ARG A 86 1.70 -6.17 -13.21
N HIS A 87 1.63 -4.86 -12.96
CA HIS A 87 2.71 -4.15 -12.28
C HIS A 87 2.96 -4.72 -10.87
N ALA A 88 1.90 -4.92 -10.09
CA ALA A 88 2.00 -5.47 -8.74
C ALA A 88 2.58 -6.89 -8.71
N THR A 89 2.27 -7.71 -9.74
CA THR A 89 2.67 -9.12 -9.81
C THR A 89 4.01 -9.37 -10.50
N ALA A 90 4.51 -8.44 -11.33
CA ALA A 90 5.77 -8.56 -12.09
C ALA A 90 7.05 -8.52 -11.23
N GLY A 91 6.93 -8.62 -9.91
CA GLY A 91 8.01 -8.58 -8.93
C GLY A 91 7.92 -7.29 -8.13
N ALA A 92 7.56 -7.42 -6.85
CA ALA A 92 7.46 -6.34 -5.88
C ALA A 92 8.80 -5.60 -5.75
N LYS A 93 9.05 -4.62 -6.63
CA LYS A 93 10.12 -3.65 -6.44
C LYS A 93 9.69 -2.75 -5.30
N LEU A 94 10.13 -3.08 -4.09
CA LEU A 94 10.11 -2.12 -2.99
C LEU A 94 10.67 -0.79 -3.51
N ARG A 95 10.04 0.32 -3.15
CA ARG A 95 10.57 1.64 -3.52
C ARG A 95 12.03 1.74 -3.06
N PRO A 96 12.95 2.19 -3.93
CA PRO A 96 14.34 2.41 -3.51
C PRO A 96 14.35 3.45 -2.38
N GLY A 97 14.65 3.03 -1.16
CA GLY A 97 14.66 3.92 0.02
C GLY A 97 13.98 3.37 1.27
N HIS A 98 13.17 2.31 1.18
CA HIS A 98 12.63 1.65 2.37
C HIS A 98 13.64 0.71 3.01
N LYS A 99 14.10 1.10 4.20
CA LYS A 99 14.81 0.19 5.11
C LYS A 99 13.81 -0.84 5.63
N GLU A 100 14.20 -2.10 5.57
CA GLU A 100 13.49 -3.28 6.07
C GLU A 100 13.14 -3.22 7.58
N GLU A 101 13.69 -2.25 8.30
CA GLU A 101 13.63 -2.09 9.76
C GLU A 101 12.22 -1.78 10.34
N ALA A 102 11.29 -1.19 9.56
CA ALA A 102 9.95 -0.87 10.07
C ALA A 102 9.08 -2.12 10.34
N LEU A 103 9.49 -3.29 9.85
CA LEU A 103 8.76 -4.55 10.01
C LEU A 103 8.97 -5.21 11.37
N TYR A 104 10.10 -4.94 12.04
CA TYR A 104 10.45 -5.60 13.30
C TYR A 104 9.64 -5.07 14.50
N THR A 105 9.11 -3.85 14.44
CA THR A 105 8.39 -3.23 15.57
C THR A 105 6.95 -3.74 15.71
N VAL A 106 6.30 -4.14 14.62
CA VAL A 106 4.87 -4.54 14.65
C VAL A 106 4.70 -5.95 15.24
N THR A 107 5.59 -6.88 14.92
CA THR A 107 5.55 -8.25 15.46
C THR A 107 5.73 -8.29 16.98
N ASN A 108 6.39 -7.30 17.58
CA ASN A 108 6.66 -7.26 19.02
C ASN A 108 5.51 -6.63 19.84
N LEU A 109 4.50 -6.02 19.19
CA LEU A 109 3.35 -5.43 19.89
C LEU A 109 2.28 -6.48 20.18
N GLU A 110 2.06 -7.43 19.25
CA GLU A 110 1.07 -8.50 19.40
C GLU A 110 1.44 -9.50 20.51
N ASP A 111 2.74 -9.72 20.77
CA ASP A 111 3.23 -10.56 21.88
C ASP A 111 3.15 -9.88 23.25
N SER A 112 3.07 -8.54 23.29
CA SER A 112 3.09 -7.78 24.55
C SER A 112 1.72 -7.64 25.21
N GLU A 113 0.63 -7.73 24.43
CA GLU A 113 -0.73 -7.66 24.97
C GLU A 113 -1.20 -9.00 25.59
N GLU A 114 -0.64 -10.13 25.14
CA GLU A 114 -0.98 -11.46 25.69
C GLU A 114 -0.29 -11.74 27.04
N GLN A 115 0.86 -11.11 27.31
CA GLN A 115 1.61 -11.29 28.56
C GLN A 115 1.16 -10.37 29.71
N ALA A 116 0.31 -9.36 29.44
CA ALA A 116 -0.21 -8.46 30.47
C ALA A 116 -1.48 -8.97 31.19
N LYS A 117 -1.94 -10.19 30.86
CA LYS A 117 -3.15 -10.81 31.45
C LYS A 117 -2.90 -12.14 32.20
N ALA A 118 -1.65 -12.49 32.46
CA ALA A 118 -1.29 -13.68 33.26
C ALA A 118 -0.82 -13.31 34.67
#